data_AF-A0A1A3GPE8-F1
#
_entry.id   AF-A0A1A3GPE8-F1
#
_cell.length_a   1.000
_cell.length_b   1.000
_cell.length_c   1.000
_cell.angle_alpha   90.00
_cell.angle_beta   90.00
_cell.angle_gamma   90.00
#
_symmetry.space_group_name_H-M   'P 1'
#
loop_
_entity.id
_entity.type
_entity.pdbx_description
1 polymer ?
#
loop_
_entity_poly.entity_id
_entity_poly.type
_entity_poly.pdbx_seq_one_letter_code
_entity_poly.pdbx_strand_id
1 'polypeptide(L)'
;MIVAAALAATVITGCQRPPAPGPQAGALTGAPILNTVTAQAVVRDMGAAGLPVANPRDVAKQKCPDIKCIEAIETDTVTVLVFSTTGAAEGYAGATPGTFQAMNIVLKFGPKVSVTDKTAYEQVVNKALL
;
A
#
# COMPACT_ATOMS: atom_id res chain seq x y z
N MET A 1 61.43 50.70 -17.31
CA MET A 1 61.20 49.63 -16.32
C MET A 1 60.34 48.56 -16.96
N ILE A 2 60.78 47.31 -16.90
CA ILE A 2 60.17 46.14 -17.52
C ILE A 2 59.05 45.64 -16.59
N VAL A 3 57.84 45.43 -17.09
CA VAL A 3 56.87 44.53 -16.40
C VAL A 3 56.31 43.56 -17.43
N ALA A 4 56.64 42.30 -17.16
CA ALA A 4 56.40 41.13 -17.97
C ALA A 4 55.01 40.53 -17.74
N ALA A 5 54.67 39.64 -18.67
CA ALA A 5 53.47 38.83 -18.83
C ALA A 5 53.01 38.03 -17.59
N ALA A 6 51.72 37.67 -17.59
CA ALA A 6 51.28 36.26 -17.61
C ALA A 6 49.75 36.17 -17.75
N LEU A 7 49.27 35.64 -18.88
CA LEU A 7 47.90 35.17 -19.07
C LEU A 7 47.80 33.75 -18.46
N ALA A 8 47.09 33.60 -17.35
CA ALA A 8 46.81 32.29 -16.75
C ALA A 8 45.44 31.78 -17.25
N ALA A 9 45.46 30.78 -18.14
CA ALA A 9 44.27 30.04 -18.55
C ALA A 9 44.00 28.91 -17.55
N THR A 10 42.90 29.01 -16.79
CA THR A 10 42.42 27.98 -15.87
C THR A 10 41.55 26.98 -16.62
N VAL A 11 42.12 25.81 -16.93
CA VAL A 11 41.36 24.64 -17.38
C VAL A 11 40.69 23.99 -16.17
N ILE A 12 39.37 24.15 -16.04
CA ILE A 12 38.57 23.44 -15.04
C ILE A 12 38.29 22.03 -15.59
N THR A 13 39.15 21.07 -15.25
CA THR A 13 38.85 19.65 -15.43
C THR A 13 37.78 19.23 -14.42
N GLY A 14 36.52 19.27 -14.85
CA GLY A 14 35.40 18.76 -14.06
C GLY A 14 35.52 17.24 -13.89
N CYS A 15 35.75 16.78 -12.66
CA CYS A 15 35.63 15.37 -12.32
C CYS A 15 34.17 14.94 -12.52
N GLN A 16 33.87 14.25 -13.63
CA GLN A 16 32.60 13.57 -13.81
C GLN A 16 32.52 12.41 -12.80
N ARG A 17 31.74 12.59 -11.73
CA ARG A 17 31.35 11.49 -10.86
C ARG A 17 30.49 10.52 -11.68
N PRO A 18 30.78 9.21 -11.67
CA PRO A 18 29.84 8.22 -12.17
C PRO A 18 28.49 8.41 -11.46
N PRO A 19 27.36 8.29 -12.16
CA PRO A 19 26.06 8.34 -11.51
C PRO A 19 26.02 7.29 -10.40
N ALA A 20 25.65 7.72 -9.20
CA ALA A 20 25.41 6.80 -8.10
C ALA A 20 24.39 5.74 -8.58
N PRO A 21 24.57 4.46 -8.25
CA PRO A 21 23.55 3.46 -8.49
C PRO A 21 22.24 3.99 -7.90
N GLY A 22 21.24 4.22 -8.76
CA GLY A 22 19.89 4.54 -8.29
C GLY A 22 19.41 3.44 -7.35
N PRO A 23 18.48 3.73 -6.43
CA PRO A 23 17.94 2.70 -5.54
C PRO A 23 17.44 1.55 -6.41
N GLN A 24 18.15 0.42 -6.35
CA GLN A 24 17.68 -0.80 -6.95
C GLN A 24 16.42 -1.14 -6.15
N ALA A 25 15.26 -0.94 -6.77
CA ALA A 25 14.04 -1.59 -6.32
C ALA A 25 14.28 -3.09 -6.51
N GLY A 26 14.99 -3.69 -5.56
CA GLY A 26 15.12 -5.13 -5.47
C GLY A 26 13.70 -5.66 -5.41
N ALA A 27 13.32 -6.45 -6.41
CA ALA A 27 12.14 -7.28 -6.28
C ALA A 27 12.34 -8.08 -4.99
N LEU A 28 11.56 -7.74 -3.95
CA LEU A 28 11.56 -8.43 -2.67
C LEU A 28 10.97 -9.82 -2.90
N THR A 29 11.75 -10.72 -3.50
CA THR A 29 11.43 -12.15 -3.56
C THR A 29 11.59 -12.68 -2.14
N GLY A 30 10.51 -12.62 -1.37
CA GLY A 30 10.46 -13.03 0.04
C GLY A 30 10.33 -11.88 1.02
N ALA A 31 9.50 -10.86 0.73
CA ALA A 31 9.07 -9.94 1.78
C ALA A 31 8.50 -10.77 2.96
N PRO A 32 8.93 -10.51 4.21
CA PRO A 32 8.41 -11.20 5.37
C PRO A 32 6.88 -11.12 5.40
N ILE A 33 6.21 -12.25 5.63
CA ILE A 33 4.76 -12.26 5.83
C ILE A 33 4.47 -11.40 7.06
N LEU A 34 3.82 -10.26 6.85
CA LEU A 34 3.52 -9.29 7.91
C LEU A 34 2.48 -9.85 8.89
N ASN A 35 1.49 -10.56 8.36
CA ASN A 35 0.54 -11.41 9.08
C ASN A 35 -0.05 -12.42 8.07
N THR A 36 -0.71 -13.45 8.58
CA THR A 36 -1.29 -14.53 7.78
C THR A 36 -2.78 -14.32 7.50
N VAL A 37 -3.32 -13.13 7.78
CA VAL A 37 -4.74 -12.83 7.63
C VAL A 37 -5.05 -12.57 6.16
N THR A 38 -5.94 -13.40 5.60
CA THR A 38 -6.38 -13.32 4.20
C THR A 38 -7.65 -12.46 4.06
N ALA A 39 -7.89 -11.90 2.88
CA ALA A 39 -9.10 -11.13 2.61
C ALA A 39 -10.36 -11.99 2.79
N GLN A 40 -10.30 -13.25 2.35
CA GLN A 40 -11.39 -14.21 2.53
C GLN A 40 -11.67 -14.52 4.00
N ALA A 41 -10.62 -14.60 4.84
CA ALA A 41 -10.78 -14.82 6.27
C ALA A 41 -11.49 -13.64 6.94
N VAL A 42 -11.06 -12.42 6.64
CA VAL A 42 -11.69 -11.20 7.16
C VAL A 42 -13.17 -11.14 6.79
N VAL A 43 -13.53 -11.39 5.52
CA VAL A 43 -14.93 -11.37 5.07
C VAL A 43 -15.78 -12.44 5.78
N ARG A 44 -15.23 -13.64 5.97
CA ARG A 44 -15.91 -14.69 6.74
C ARG A 44 -16.13 -14.25 8.19
N ASP A 45 -15.12 -13.66 8.82
CA ASP A 45 -15.19 -13.25 10.23
C ASP A 45 -16.17 -12.07 10.41
N MET A 46 -16.28 -11.18 9.42
CA MET A 46 -17.32 -10.14 9.36
C MET A 46 -18.72 -10.75 9.30
N GLY A 47 -18.93 -11.76 8.44
CA GLY A 47 -20.20 -12.48 8.37
C GLY A 47 -20.54 -13.21 9.67
N ALA A 48 -19.54 -13.84 10.31
CA ALA A 48 -19.71 -14.49 11.61
C ALA A 48 -20.04 -13.49 12.74
N ALA A 49 -19.59 -12.24 12.62
CA ALA A 49 -19.94 -11.14 13.52
C ALA A 49 -21.32 -10.51 13.22
N GLY A 50 -22.07 -11.02 12.23
CA GLY A 50 -23.38 -10.51 11.83
C GLY A 50 -23.33 -9.26 10.96
N LEU A 51 -22.16 -8.90 10.41
CA LEU A 51 -22.02 -7.75 9.53
C LEU A 51 -22.43 -8.12 8.09
N PRO A 52 -23.08 -7.19 7.36
CA PRO A 52 -23.56 -7.47 6.02
C PRO A 52 -22.40 -7.62 5.02
N VAL A 53 -22.17 -8.83 4.50
CA VAL A 53 -21.11 -9.13 3.52
C VAL A 53 -21.66 -9.84 2.28
N ALA A 54 -22.82 -9.38 1.80
CA ALA A 54 -23.51 -9.99 0.68
C ALA A 54 -22.67 -9.97 -0.61
N ASN A 55 -22.86 -11.00 -1.43
CA ASN A 55 -22.25 -11.18 -2.75
C ASN A 55 -20.70 -11.07 -2.76
N PRO A 56 -19.97 -11.81 -1.92
CA PRO A 56 -18.50 -11.77 -1.91
C PRO A 56 -17.94 -12.28 -3.25
N ARG A 57 -17.06 -11.49 -3.86
CA ARG A 57 -16.37 -11.82 -5.11
C ARG A 57 -14.89 -11.58 -4.97
N ASP A 58 -14.08 -12.55 -5.38
CA ASP A 58 -12.65 -12.33 -5.58
C ASP A 58 -12.46 -11.46 -6.82
N VAL A 59 -11.92 -10.26 -6.59
CA VAL A 59 -11.63 -9.25 -7.62
C VAL A 59 -10.14 -8.95 -7.71
N ALA A 60 -9.28 -9.82 -7.15
CA ALA A 60 -7.84 -9.60 -7.11
C ALA A 60 -7.24 -9.47 -8.50
N LYS A 61 -7.63 -10.34 -9.44
CA LYS A 61 -7.12 -10.33 -10.83
C LYS A 61 -7.46 -9.03 -11.56
N GLN A 62 -8.55 -8.38 -11.18
CA GLN A 62 -9.07 -7.17 -11.80
C GLN A 62 -8.49 -5.90 -11.15
N LYS A 63 -8.31 -5.88 -9.83
CA LYS A 63 -7.91 -4.65 -9.11
C LYS A 63 -6.43 -4.60 -8.76
N CYS A 64 -5.84 -5.73 -8.37
CA CYS A 64 -4.48 -5.76 -7.86
C CYS A 64 -3.37 -5.41 -8.86
N PRO A 65 -3.52 -5.59 -10.19
CA PRO A 65 -2.54 -5.09 -11.15
C PRO A 65 -2.30 -3.57 -11.03
N ASP A 66 -3.36 -2.80 -10.76
CA ASP A 66 -3.32 -1.34 -10.68
C ASP A 66 -2.92 -0.84 -9.29
N ILE A 67 -3.54 -1.39 -8.23
CA ILE A 67 -3.37 -0.88 -6.87
C ILE A 67 -2.34 -1.66 -6.05
N LYS A 68 -1.69 -2.68 -6.62
CA LYS A 68 -0.63 -3.48 -5.99
C LYS A 68 -1.03 -4.20 -4.70
N CYS A 69 -2.32 -4.51 -4.54
CA CYS A 69 -2.74 -5.52 -3.57
C CYS A 69 -2.27 -6.93 -3.99
N ILE A 70 -2.39 -7.89 -3.08
CA ILE A 70 -2.17 -9.32 -3.34
C ILE A 70 -3.47 -10.12 -3.20
N GLU A 71 -4.43 -9.63 -2.43
CA GLU A 71 -5.78 -10.19 -2.35
C GLU A 71 -6.81 -9.07 -2.36
N ALA A 72 -7.98 -9.33 -2.94
CA ALA A 72 -9.10 -8.41 -2.94
C ALA A 72 -10.43 -9.18 -2.97
N ILE A 73 -11.22 -9.06 -1.90
CA ILE A 73 -12.60 -9.55 -1.88
C ILE A 73 -13.53 -8.35 -1.81
N GLU A 74 -14.43 -8.24 -2.78
CA GLU A 74 -15.47 -7.20 -2.83
C GLU A 74 -16.82 -7.78 -2.42
N THR A 75 -17.51 -7.07 -1.52
CA THR A 75 -18.91 -7.31 -1.16
C THR A 75 -19.73 -6.06 -1.52
N ASP A 76 -21.05 -6.11 -1.30
CA ASP A 76 -21.92 -4.95 -1.53
C ASP A 76 -21.65 -3.78 -0.57
N THR A 77 -20.99 -4.02 0.57
CA THR A 77 -20.78 -3.03 1.64
C THR A 77 -19.32 -2.66 1.84
N VAL A 78 -18.39 -3.60 1.63
CA VAL A 78 -16.96 -3.40 1.91
C VAL A 78 -16.11 -4.16 0.89
N THR A 79 -15.03 -3.54 0.43
CA THR A 79 -13.94 -4.24 -0.23
C THR A 79 -12.82 -4.44 0.77
N VAL A 80 -12.42 -5.69 0.99
CA VAL A 80 -11.24 -6.05 1.79
C VAL A 80 -10.06 -6.22 0.85
N LEU A 81 -9.01 -5.44 1.07
CA LEU A 81 -7.76 -5.47 0.30
C LEU A 81 -6.63 -5.90 1.24
N VAL A 82 -5.79 -6.82 0.79
CA VAL A 82 -4.55 -7.20 1.48
C VAL A 82 -3.37 -6.84 0.59
N PHE A 83 -2.37 -6.20 1.16
CA PHE A 83 -1.15 -5.77 0.47
C PHE A 83 0.05 -6.61 0.92
N SER A 84 1.12 -6.59 0.13
CA SER A 84 2.37 -7.29 0.49
C SER A 84 3.11 -6.61 1.65
N THR A 85 2.84 -5.33 1.94
CA THR A 85 3.51 -4.55 2.99
C THR A 85 2.56 -3.55 3.64
N THR A 86 2.85 -3.13 4.88
CA THR A 86 2.15 -2.02 5.55
C THR A 86 2.23 -0.73 4.73
N GLY A 87 3.42 -0.37 4.25
CA GLY A 87 3.61 0.89 3.52
C GLY A 87 2.81 0.98 2.22
N ALA A 88 2.57 -0.15 1.53
CA ALA A 88 1.71 -0.18 0.36
C ALA A 88 0.23 0.04 0.74
N ALA A 89 -0.23 -0.59 1.82
CA ALA A 89 -1.57 -0.39 2.35
C ALA A 89 -1.81 1.05 2.81
N GLU A 90 -0.86 1.62 3.57
CA GLU A 90 -0.88 3.02 4.02
C GLU A 90 -0.91 3.99 2.85
N GLY A 91 -0.07 3.77 1.83
CA GLY A 91 -0.06 4.60 0.63
C GLY A 91 -1.40 4.60 -0.11
N TYR A 92 -2.02 3.42 -0.24
CA TYR A 92 -3.34 3.30 -0.85
C TYR A 92 -4.43 3.99 -0.01
N ALA A 93 -4.45 3.77 1.30
CA ALA A 93 -5.44 4.35 2.21
C ALA A 93 -5.31 5.88 2.30
N GLY A 94 -4.09 6.42 2.35
CA GLY A 94 -3.83 7.86 2.34
C GLY A 94 -4.29 8.56 1.06
N ALA A 95 -4.30 7.85 -0.07
CA ALA A 95 -4.77 8.36 -1.35
C ALA A 95 -6.28 8.11 -1.60
N THR A 96 -6.93 7.29 -0.78
CA THR A 96 -8.31 6.82 -1.03
C THR A 96 -9.23 7.19 0.14
N PRO A 97 -10.12 8.19 -0.02
CA PRO A 97 -11.07 8.55 1.02
C PRO A 97 -12.01 7.39 1.38
N GLY A 98 -12.47 7.37 2.63
CA GLY A 98 -13.44 6.37 3.09
C GLY A 98 -12.85 4.97 3.26
N THR A 99 -11.54 4.88 3.49
CA THR A 99 -10.87 3.64 3.86
C THR A 99 -10.46 3.62 5.32
N PHE A 100 -10.36 2.41 5.87
CA PHE A 100 -9.67 2.11 7.12
C PHE A 100 -8.47 1.22 6.81
N GLN A 101 -7.35 1.42 7.51
CA GLN A 101 -6.14 0.60 7.35
C GLN A 101 -5.67 0.08 8.70
N ALA A 102 -5.30 -1.20 8.72
CA ALA A 102 -4.61 -1.86 9.84
C ALA A 102 -3.55 -2.80 9.26
N MET A 103 -2.28 -2.55 9.58
CA MET A 103 -1.14 -3.27 9.01
C MET A 103 -1.18 -3.26 7.46
N ASN A 104 -1.17 -4.42 6.81
CA ASN A 104 -1.30 -4.55 5.36
C ASN A 104 -2.75 -4.74 4.86
N ILE A 105 -3.76 -4.56 5.72
CA ILE A 105 -5.16 -4.73 5.37
C ILE A 105 -5.81 -3.36 5.23
N VAL A 106 -6.57 -3.16 4.14
CA VAL A 106 -7.39 -1.98 3.94
C VAL A 106 -8.85 -2.39 3.72
N LEU A 107 -9.74 -1.74 4.45
CA LEU A 107 -11.17 -1.76 4.18
C LEU A 107 -11.54 -0.54 3.36
N LYS A 108 -12.19 -0.73 2.22
CA LYS A 108 -12.85 0.34 1.46
C LYS A 108 -14.35 0.20 1.64
N PHE A 109 -14.97 1.19 2.27
CA PHE A 109 -16.40 1.16 2.55
C PHE A 109 -17.22 1.65 1.36
N GLY A 110 -18.36 0.99 1.12
CA GLY A 110 -19.38 1.48 0.21
C GLY A 110 -19.99 2.80 0.72
N PRO A 111 -20.59 3.61 -0.17
CA PRO A 111 -21.07 4.95 0.17
C PRO A 111 -22.25 4.96 1.15
N LYS A 112 -22.94 3.83 1.32
CA LYS A 112 -24.13 3.69 2.18
C LYS A 112 -23.81 3.18 3.59
N VAL A 113 -22.55 2.83 3.88
CA VAL A 113 -22.16 2.30 5.19
C VAL A 113 -22.08 3.44 6.20
N SER A 114 -22.86 3.34 7.29
CA SER A 114 -22.87 4.35 8.36
C SER A 114 -21.57 4.37 9.15
N VAL A 115 -21.30 5.44 9.90
CA VAL A 115 -20.09 5.51 10.75
C VAL A 115 -20.08 4.40 11.80
N THR A 116 -21.23 4.12 12.42
CA THR A 116 -21.38 3.04 13.41
C THR A 116 -21.07 1.68 12.78
N ASP A 117 -21.55 1.41 11.57
CA ASP A 117 -21.26 0.15 10.88
C ASP A 117 -19.78 0.05 10.52
N LYS A 118 -19.14 1.15 10.06
CA LYS A 118 -17.69 1.19 9.76
C LYS A 118 -16.88 0.76 10.98
N THR A 119 -17.16 1.35 12.14
CA THR A 119 -16.47 0.97 13.39
C THR A 119 -16.64 -0.53 13.69
N ALA A 120 -17.81 -1.13 13.44
CA ALA A 120 -18.01 -2.56 13.65
C ALA A 120 -17.13 -3.42 12.72
N TYR A 121 -16.98 -3.04 11.44
CA TYR A 121 -16.04 -3.71 10.52
C TYR A 121 -14.58 -3.56 10.96
N GLU A 122 -14.19 -2.38 11.41
CA GLU A 122 -12.83 -2.10 11.89
C GLU A 122 -12.46 -2.98 13.10
N GLN A 123 -13.41 -3.18 14.02
CA GLN A 123 -13.21 -4.07 15.17
C GLN A 123 -12.95 -5.53 14.76
N VAL A 124 -13.62 -6.02 13.72
CA VAL A 124 -13.38 -7.38 13.20
C VAL A 124 -11.95 -7.51 12.68
N VAL A 125 -11.47 -6.54 11.90
CA VAL A 125 -10.09 -6.54 11.38
C VAL A 125 -9.08 -6.46 12.51
N ASN A 126 -9.26 -5.54 13.46
CA ASN A 126 -8.36 -5.40 14.60
C ASN A 126 -8.27 -6.70 15.41
N LYS A 127 -9.40 -7.40 15.63
CA LYS A 127 -9.42 -8.68 16.33
C LYS A 127 -8.71 -9.79 15.54
N ALA A 128 -8.81 -9.80 14.23
CA ALA A 128 -8.17 -10.81 13.39
C ALA A 128 -6.63 -10.70 13.38
N LEU A 129 -6.10 -9.52 13.76
CA LEU A 129 -4.66 -9.23 13.78
C LEU A 129 -4.01 -9.46 15.17
N LEU A 130 -4.77 -9.89 16.18
CA LEU A 130 -4.27 -10.26 17.51
C LEU A 130 -3.87 -11.74 17.56
#